data_AF-A0AAU3EMI1-F1
#
_entry.id   AF-A0AAU3EMI1-F1
#
_cell.length_a   1.000
_cell.length_b   1.000
_cell.length_c   1.000
_cell.angle_alpha   90.00
_cell.angle_beta   90.00
_cell.angle_gamma   90.00
#
_symmetry.space_group_name_H-M   'P 1'
#
loop_
_entity.id
_entity.type
_entity.pdbx_description
1 polymer ?
#
loop_
_entity_poly.entity_id
_entity_poly.type
_entity_poly.pdbx_seq_one_letter_code
_entity_poly.pdbx_strand_id
1 'polypeptide(L)'
;MGLKDLVWSDWGRPTAVAKGKYLAVSCVPSCAQGTEVPYPAKVTVSGLSHGSYTVLHISAPRAPSPAPAYRLDAQGPVETH
;
A
#
# COMPACT_ATOMS: atom_id res chain seq x y z
N MET A 1 4.18 -0.49 -9.88
CA MET A 1 3.78 0.18 -8.62
C MET A 1 3.51 -0.86 -7.56
N GLY A 2 3.86 -0.58 -6.30
CA GLY A 2 3.71 -1.56 -5.22
C GLY A 2 4.30 -1.09 -3.89
N LEU A 3 4.28 -1.96 -2.88
CA LEU A 3 4.86 -1.71 -1.56
C LEU A 3 6.19 -2.45 -1.40
N LYS A 4 7.17 -1.81 -0.76
CA LYS A 4 8.51 -2.37 -0.51
C LYS A 4 9.01 -2.00 0.89
N ASP A 5 9.88 -2.84 1.44
CA ASP A 5 10.55 -2.64 2.73
C ASP A 5 9.57 -2.38 3.89
N LEU A 6 8.46 -3.12 3.94
CA LEU A 6 7.46 -2.97 4.99
C LEU A 6 7.98 -3.51 6.33
N VAL A 7 7.96 -2.65 7.34
CA VAL A 7 8.25 -2.99 8.73
C VAL A 7 6.97 -2.77 9.55
N TRP A 8 6.41 -3.87 10.05
CA TRP A 8 5.21 -3.87 10.87
C TRP A 8 5.54 -3.55 12.33
N SER A 9 4.80 -2.61 12.93
CA SER A 9 4.94 -2.33 14.36
C SER A 9 4.18 -3.34 15.21
N ASP A 10 3.10 -3.89 14.68
CA ASP A 10 2.17 -4.76 15.37
C ASP A 10 1.53 -5.74 14.38
N TRP A 11 1.02 -6.85 14.89
CA TRP A 11 0.18 -7.82 14.17
C TRP A 11 -0.88 -8.41 15.11
N GLY A 12 -1.96 -8.95 14.54
CA GLY A 12 -2.98 -9.69 15.31
C GLY A 12 -3.98 -8.83 16.08
N ARG A 13 -3.87 -7.49 16.01
CA ARG A 13 -4.87 -6.55 16.54
C ARG A 13 -5.93 -6.22 15.47
N PRO A 14 -7.11 -5.69 15.83
CA PRO A 14 -8.14 -5.28 14.85
C PRO A 14 -7.63 -4.32 13.76
N THR A 15 -6.55 -3.59 14.06
CA THR A 15 -5.79 -2.77 13.11
C THR A 15 -4.30 -2.97 13.36
N ALA A 16 -3.52 -3.05 12.28
CA ALA A 16 -2.06 -3.11 12.32
C ALA A 16 -1.46 -2.09 11.35
N VAL A 17 -0.24 -1.63 11.67
CA VAL A 17 0.43 -0.56 10.92
C VAL A 17 1.82 -1.01 10.50
N ALA A 18 2.21 -0.66 9.28
CA ALA A 18 3.58 -0.76 8.79
C ALA A 18 4.08 0.58 8.26
N LYS A 19 5.40 0.75 8.31
CA LYS A 19 6.13 1.79 7.59
C LYS A 19 6.95 1.14 6.49
N GLY A 20 7.09 1.80 5.35
CA GLY A 20 7.93 1.32 4.27
C GLY A 20 7.94 2.30 3.10
N LYS A 21 7.96 1.78 1.88
CA LYS A 21 7.99 2.58 0.65
C LYS A 21 6.86 2.18 -0.29
N TYR A 22 6.24 3.17 -0.91
CA TYR A 22 5.35 3.01 -2.06
C TYR A 22 6.13 3.34 -3.33
N LEU A 23 6.21 2.39 -4.25
CA LEU A 23 6.83 2.54 -5.56
C LEU A 23 5.78 3.10 -6.52
N ALA A 24 5.96 4.34 -6.97
CA ALA A 24 5.13 4.96 -7.99
C ALA A 24 5.96 5.19 -9.26
N VAL A 25 5.33 5.06 -10.43
CA VAL A 25 6.00 5.33 -11.71
C VAL A 25 6.10 6.84 -11.91
N SER A 26 7.31 7.35 -12.16
CA SER A 26 7.49 8.75 -12.57
C SER A 26 7.07 8.90 -14.03
N CYS A 27 6.00 9.66 -14.29
CA CYS A 27 5.44 9.86 -15.63
C CYS A 27 5.92 11.15 -16.32
N VAL A 28 7.17 11.55 -16.09
CA VAL A 28 7.76 12.73 -16.71
C VAL A 28 8.87 12.28 -17.68
N PRO A 29 8.75 12.45 -19.01
CA PRO A 29 7.64 13.09 -19.75
C PRO A 29 6.47 12.16 -20.09
N SER A 30 6.62 10.83 -20.00
CA SER A 30 5.52 9.87 -20.22
C SER A 30 5.70 8.61 -19.35
N CYS A 31 4.59 7.97 -18.96
CA CYS A 31 4.65 6.75 -18.14
C CYS A 31 5.27 5.56 -18.88
N ALA A 32 5.31 5.56 -20.23
CA ALA A 32 5.88 4.48 -21.03
C ALA A 32 7.41 4.34 -20.86
N GLN A 33 8.07 5.43 -20.47
CA GLN A 33 9.51 5.49 -20.17
C GLN A 33 9.76 5.71 -18.66
N GLY A 34 8.69 5.65 -17.86
CA GLY A 34 8.75 5.99 -16.46
C GLY A 34 9.56 4.99 -15.65
N THR A 35 10.31 5.49 -14.67
CA THR A 35 11.03 4.67 -13.70
C THR A 35 10.25 4.59 -12.38
N GLU A 36 10.35 3.48 -11.67
CA GLU A 36 9.77 3.36 -10.34
C GLU A 36 10.57 4.19 -9.32
N VAL A 37 9.91 5.16 -8.71
CA VAL A 37 10.47 6.03 -7.67
C VAL A 37 9.87 5.63 -6.32
N PRO A 38 10.71 5.36 -5.30
CA PRO A 38 10.23 5.04 -3.96
C PRO A 38 9.85 6.30 -3.16
N TYR A 39 8.66 6.28 -2.58
CA TYR A 39 8.16 7.32 -1.66
C TYR A 39 7.92 6.72 -0.28
N PRO A 40 8.28 7.42 0.83
CA PRO A 40 7.92 6.96 2.17
C PRO A 40 6.41 6.74 2.31
N ALA A 41 6.03 5.58 2.83
CA ALA A 41 4.64 5.18 2.96
C ALA A 41 4.33 4.63 4.36
N LYS A 42 3.10 4.90 4.80
CA LYS A 42 2.46 4.24 5.94
C LYS A 42 1.36 3.34 5.42
N VAL A 43 1.38 2.08 5.82
CA VAL A 43 0.35 1.08 5.49
C VAL A 43 -0.45 0.80 6.75
N THR A 44 -1.77 0.75 6.63
CA THR A 44 -2.68 0.38 7.71
C THR A 44 -3.59 -0.73 7.21
N VAL A 45 -3.61 -1.86 7.91
CA VAL A 45 -4.55 -2.95 7.63
C VAL A 45 -5.57 -3.04 8.74
N SER A 46 -6.81 -3.36 8.39
CA SER A 46 -7.92 -3.43 9.33
C SER A 46 -8.93 -4.51 8.92
N GLY A 47 -9.95 -4.70 9.77
CA GLY A 47 -10.97 -5.74 9.54
C GLY A 47 -10.40 -7.14 9.70
N LEU A 48 -9.64 -7.38 10.77
CA LEU A 48 -9.10 -8.69 11.11
C LEU A 48 -10.24 -9.68 11.37
N SER A 49 -10.32 -10.72 10.56
CA SER A 49 -11.31 -11.79 10.66
C SER A 49 -10.66 -13.13 10.33
N HIS A 50 -10.86 -14.14 11.18
CA HIS A 50 -10.24 -15.46 11.03
C HIS A 50 -8.72 -15.44 10.76
N GLY A 51 -8.00 -14.50 11.40
CA GLY A 51 -6.55 -14.36 11.24
C GLY A 51 -6.09 -13.61 9.98
N SER A 52 -7.02 -13.12 9.15
CA SER A 52 -6.71 -12.35 7.94
C SER A 52 -7.31 -10.94 7.99
N TYR A 53 -6.56 -9.94 7.55
CA TYR A 53 -7.10 -8.59 7.37
C TYR A 53 -7.88 -8.51 6.06
N THR A 54 -8.88 -7.62 5.99
CA THR A 54 -9.78 -7.47 4.84
C THR A 54 -9.69 -6.12 4.16
N VAL A 55 -9.03 -5.14 4.79
CA VAL A 55 -8.84 -3.80 4.26
C VAL A 55 -7.37 -3.41 4.40
N LEU A 56 -6.81 -2.85 3.33
CA LEU A 56 -5.47 -2.29 3.27
C LEU A 56 -5.54 -0.86 2.75
N HIS A 57 -5.02 0.07 3.54
CA HIS A 57 -4.94 1.48 3.23
C HIS A 57 -3.49 1.93 3.18
N ILE A 58 -3.12 2.66 2.12
CA ILE A 58 -1.77 3.16 1.88
C ILE A 58 -1.80 4.69 1.90
N SER A 59 -0.93 5.28 2.72
CA SER A 59 -0.69 6.73 2.74
C SER A 59 0.74 7.01 2.31
N ALA A 60 0.90 7.67 1.17
CA ALA A 60 2.18 8.09 0.61
C ALA A 60 2.08 9.56 0.13
N PRO A 61 2.10 10.55 1.05
CA PRO A 61 1.76 11.93 0.75
C PRO A 61 2.75 12.65 -0.19
N ARG A 62 3.93 12.06 -0.42
CA ARG A 62 4.94 12.61 -1.33
C ARG A 62 4.87 12.00 -2.73
N ALA A 63 4.06 10.96 -2.91
CA ALA A 63 3.87 10.36 -4.22
C ALA A 63 3.05 11.31 -5.11
N PRO A 64 3.34 11.39 -6.43
CA PRO A 64 2.64 12.28 -7.34
C PRO A 64 1.17 11.87 -7.58
N SER A 65 0.82 10.62 -7.33
CA SER A 65 -0.56 10.12 -7.36
C SER A 65 -0.93 9.51 -6.00
N PRO A 66 -2.20 9.62 -5.57
CA PRO A 66 -2.66 8.95 -4.36
C PRO A 66 -2.49 7.44 -4.51
N ALA A 67 -2.08 6.78 -3.43
CA ALA A 67 -2.03 5.34 -3.41
C ALA A 67 -3.46 4.78 -3.32
N PRO A 68 -3.81 3.77 -4.12
CA PRO A 68 -5.13 3.14 -4.06
C PRO A 68 -5.43 2.49 -2.71
N ALA A 69 -6.70 2.41 -2.38
CA ALA A 69 -7.20 1.58 -1.29
C ALA A 69 -7.47 0.17 -1.82
N TYR A 70 -7.26 -0.83 -0.96
CA TYR A 70 -7.44 -2.23 -1.33
C TYR A 70 -8.34 -2.94 -0.34
N ARG A 71 -9.20 -3.82 -0.86
CA ARG A 71 -9.76 -4.93 -0.09
C ARG A 71 -8.84 -6.13 -0.23
N LEU A 72 -8.72 -6.89 0.85
CA LEU A 72 -7.96 -8.14 0.87
C LEU A 72 -8.98 -9.28 0.93
N ASP A 73 -8.96 -10.15 -0.08
CA ASP A 73 -9.75 -11.37 -0.11
C ASP A 73 -8.85 -12.61 -0.31
N ALA A 74 -9.48 -13.77 -0.52
CA ALA A 74 -8.77 -15.03 -0.68
C ALA A 74 -7.85 -15.10 -1.92
N GLN A 75 -8.06 -14.22 -2.91
CA GLN A 75 -7.28 -14.13 -4.14
C GLN A 75 -6.20 -13.04 -4.07
N GLY A 76 -6.29 -12.14 -3.10
CA GLY A 76 -5.27 -11.15 -2.79
C GLY A 76 -5.84 -9.73 -2.67
N PRO A 77 -5.00 -8.70 -2.89
CA PRO A 77 -5.44 -7.31 -2.89
C PRO A 77 -6.28 -6.99 -4.15
N VAL A 78 -7.52 -6.54 -3.93
CA VAL A 78 -8.42 -6.00 -4.93
C VAL A 78 -8.53 -4.50 -4.73
N GLU A 79 -8.17 -3.72 -5.74
CA GLU A 79 -8.26 -2.26 -5.69
C GLU A 79 -9.73 -1.84 -5.56
N THR A 80 -10.00 -0.93 -4.62
CA THR A 80 -11.31 -0.31 -4.45
C THR A 80 -11.26 1.13 -4.94
N HIS A 81 -12.12 1.46 -5.91
CA HIS A 81 -12.34 2.82 -6.41
C HIS A 81 -12.99 3.73 -5.35
#